data_AF-A0A3D0VFI8-F1
#
_entry.id   AF-A0A3D0VFI8-F1
#
_cell.length_a   1.000
_cell.length_b   1.000
_cell.length_c   1.000
_cell.angle_alpha   90.00
_cell.angle_beta   90.00
_cell.angle_gamma   90.00
#
_symmetry.space_group_name_H-M   'P 1'
#
loop_
_entity.id
_entity.type
_entity.pdbx_description
1 polymer ?
#
loop_
_entity_poly.entity_id
_entity_poly.type
_entity_poly.pdbx_seq_one_letter_code
_entity_poly.pdbx_strand_id
1 'polypeptide(L)'
;AQGFGAGAEQSGGATLLTETATPGTRGKLASLIMVGAAAGTALGALVWIAAQSLAPNDMLTWGWRLVFLSSIFVTVAALIIRRKLDESPVFEEIKQARTEPPAPLREVAKNGKANVLRVILMNLGVSTQSYTIQVFMASYLITVVGTDPKFIPPVLLIGSLCGGVAAVSFGILSDKIGRRRVVSLITGALILFPAPAFLLLTTGSPLAIVLVIIVGFVLACQGVVGVHMSYFPE
;
A
#
# COMPACT_ATOMS: atom_id res chain seq x y z
N ALA A 1 -9.02 -15.86 -5.48
CA ALA A 1 -9.93 -15.35 -4.43
C ALA A 1 -9.32 -14.22 -3.60
N GLN A 2 -8.12 -14.37 -3.02
CA GLN A 2 -7.51 -13.36 -2.13
C GLN A 2 -7.35 -11.96 -2.75
N GLY A 3 -6.92 -11.87 -4.02
CA GLY A 3 -6.77 -10.57 -4.70
C GLY A 3 -8.08 -9.79 -4.91
N PHE A 4 -9.20 -10.50 -5.15
CA PHE A 4 -10.53 -9.85 -5.26
C PHE A 4 -10.96 -9.26 -3.92
N GLY A 5 -10.74 -9.98 -2.81
CA GLY A 5 -11.05 -9.49 -1.47
C GLY A 5 -10.21 -8.27 -1.08
N ALA A 6 -8.89 -8.34 -1.31
CA ALA A 6 -7.98 -7.24 -1.01
C ALA A 6 -8.31 -5.96 -1.81
N GLY A 7 -8.67 -6.09 -3.09
CA GLY A 7 -9.08 -4.95 -3.91
C GLY A 7 -10.39 -4.31 -3.43
N ALA A 8 -11.39 -5.13 -3.10
CA ALA A 8 -12.68 -4.63 -2.60
C ALA A 8 -12.56 -3.95 -1.23
N GLU A 9 -11.68 -4.45 -0.36
CA GLU A 9 -11.40 -3.84 0.94
C GLU A 9 -10.68 -2.50 0.81
N GLN A 10 -9.68 -2.42 -0.06
CA GLN A 10 -8.92 -1.20 -0.27
C GLN A 10 -9.79 -0.09 -0.87
N SER A 11 -10.58 -0.40 -1.90
CA SER A 11 -11.47 0.59 -2.52
C SER A 11 -12.63 0.99 -1.61
N GLY A 12 -13.30 0.01 -0.97
CA GLY A 12 -14.41 0.28 -0.07
C GLY A 12 -14.00 1.07 1.17
N GLY A 13 -12.86 0.73 1.78
CA GLY A 13 -12.31 1.48 2.91
C GLY A 13 -11.90 2.90 2.53
N ALA A 14 -11.38 3.11 1.32
CA ALA A 14 -11.05 4.44 0.80
C ALA A 14 -12.28 5.33 0.70
N THR A 15 -13.34 4.80 0.08
CA THR A 15 -14.61 5.50 -0.07
C THR A 15 -15.20 5.84 1.30
N LEU A 16 -15.30 4.87 2.20
CA LEU A 16 -15.84 5.10 3.55
C LEU A 16 -15.07 6.19 4.32
N LEU A 17 -13.74 6.14 4.32
CA LEU A 17 -12.92 7.12 5.04
C LEU A 17 -12.94 8.50 4.38
N THR A 18 -13.06 8.58 3.05
CA THR A 18 -13.11 9.88 2.35
C THR A 18 -14.49 10.54 2.47
N GLU A 19 -15.57 9.75 2.54
CA GLU A 19 -16.93 10.24 2.75
C GLU A 19 -17.17 10.68 4.20
N THR A 20 -16.60 9.97 5.18
CA THR A 20 -16.70 10.31 6.61
C THR A 20 -15.74 11.43 7.04
N ALA A 21 -14.77 11.79 6.20
CA ALA A 21 -13.77 12.79 6.53
C ALA A 21 -14.30 14.22 6.45
N THR A 22 -13.98 15.02 7.48
CA THR A 22 -14.26 16.46 7.48
C THR A 22 -13.40 17.20 6.44
N PRO A 23 -13.86 18.35 5.93
CA PRO A 23 -13.06 19.17 5.01
C PRO A 23 -11.67 19.47 5.58
N GLY A 24 -10.62 19.24 4.78
CA GLY A 24 -9.23 19.48 5.19
C GLY A 24 -8.56 18.36 6.01
N THR A 25 -9.25 17.24 6.27
CA THR A 25 -8.64 16.06 6.93
C THR A 25 -8.68 14.78 6.10
N ARG A 26 -9.20 14.86 4.87
CA ARG A 26 -9.40 13.70 3.98
C ARG A 26 -8.09 12.99 3.65
N GLY A 27 -7.01 13.73 3.39
CA GLY A 27 -5.69 13.15 3.10
C GLY A 27 -5.13 12.40 4.31
N LYS A 28 -5.23 12.99 5.52
CA LYS A 28 -4.86 12.31 6.76
C LYS A 28 -5.67 11.04 6.98
N LEU A 29 -6.99 11.07 6.84
CA LEU A 29 -7.84 9.90 7.09
C LEU A 29 -7.65 8.81 6.04
N ALA A 30 -7.59 9.16 4.75
CA ALA A 30 -7.31 8.20 3.67
C ALA A 30 -5.94 7.52 3.84
N SER A 31 -4.93 8.23 4.36
CA SER A 31 -3.60 7.66 4.61
C SER A 31 -3.58 6.57 5.68
N LEU A 32 -4.59 6.48 6.56
CA LEU A 32 -4.66 5.43 7.59
C LEU A 32 -4.84 4.03 7.00
N ILE A 33 -5.40 3.92 5.80
CA ILE A 33 -5.47 2.63 5.07
C ILE A 33 -4.07 2.13 4.76
N MET A 34 -3.17 3.05 4.38
CA MET A 34 -1.77 2.71 4.11
C MET A 34 -1.02 2.36 5.40
N VAL A 35 -1.38 2.94 6.55
CA VAL A 35 -0.87 2.48 7.85
C VAL A 35 -1.29 1.03 8.12
N GLY A 36 -2.53 0.66 7.82
CA GLY A 36 -3.00 -0.73 7.89
C GLY A 36 -2.20 -1.66 6.98
N ALA A 37 -1.96 -1.25 5.74
CA ALA A 37 -1.11 -1.99 4.80
C ALA A 37 0.34 -2.14 5.31
N ALA A 38 0.93 -1.07 5.86
CA ALA A 38 2.26 -1.09 6.46
C ALA A 38 2.32 -2.07 7.65
N ALA A 39 1.31 -2.06 8.51
CA ALA A 39 1.21 -2.99 9.64
C ALA A 39 1.10 -4.45 9.16
N GLY A 40 0.33 -4.71 8.10
CA GLY A 40 0.25 -6.02 7.47
C GLY A 40 1.61 -6.50 6.94
N THR A 41 2.32 -5.64 6.21
CA THR A 41 3.69 -5.95 5.72
C THR A 41 4.67 -6.18 6.87
N ALA A 42 4.61 -5.36 7.93
CA ALA A 42 5.43 -5.51 9.13
C ALA A 42 5.17 -6.86 9.83
N LEU A 43 3.91 -7.23 10.03
CA LEU A 43 3.53 -8.51 10.62
C LEU A 43 3.98 -9.68 9.74
N GLY A 44 3.83 -9.58 8.42
CA GLY A 44 4.34 -10.58 7.48
C GLY A 44 5.85 -10.76 7.58
N ALA A 45 6.60 -9.66 7.67
CA ALA A 45 8.04 -9.69 7.88
C ALA A 45 8.42 -10.36 9.21
N LEU A 46 7.72 -10.05 10.31
CA LEU A 46 7.94 -10.66 11.62
C LEU A 46 7.68 -12.18 11.61
N VAL A 47 6.58 -12.62 11.00
CA VAL A 47 6.27 -14.04 10.83
C VAL A 47 7.37 -14.72 10.02
N TRP A 48 7.85 -14.09 8.95
CA TRP A 48 8.91 -14.66 8.12
C TRP A 48 10.27 -14.69 8.85
N ILE A 49 10.60 -13.68 9.65
CA ILE A 49 11.78 -13.69 10.55
C ILE A 49 11.69 -14.88 11.51
N ALA A 50 10.55 -15.07 12.15
CA ALA A 50 10.33 -16.22 13.04
C ALA A 50 10.45 -17.55 12.28
N ALA A 51 9.89 -17.63 11.08
CA ALA A 51 9.96 -18.84 10.26
C ALA A 51 11.40 -19.19 9.86
N GLN A 52 12.26 -18.20 9.59
CA GLN A 52 13.68 -18.43 9.29
C GLN A 52 14.52 -18.99 10.46
N SER A 53 13.95 -19.10 11.67
CA SER A 53 14.57 -19.84 12.78
C SER A 53 14.47 -21.36 12.63
N LEU A 54 13.56 -21.86 11.79
CA LEU A 54 13.43 -23.28 11.48
C LEU A 54 14.61 -23.78 10.65
N ALA A 55 14.95 -25.06 10.79
CA ALA A 55 15.92 -25.70 9.91
C ALA A 55 15.41 -25.66 8.45
N PRO A 56 16.31 -25.59 7.45
CA PRO A 56 15.89 -25.51 6.03
C PRO A 56 14.95 -26.65 5.60
N ASN A 57 15.19 -27.87 6.08
CA ASN A 57 14.32 -29.02 5.80
C ASN A 57 12.93 -28.86 6.43
N ASP A 58 12.82 -28.31 7.64
CA ASP A 58 11.54 -28.09 8.31
C ASP A 58 10.72 -27.00 7.60
N MET A 59 11.38 -25.93 7.16
CA MET A 59 10.73 -24.87 6.38
C MET A 59 10.06 -25.42 5.11
N LEU A 60 10.79 -26.26 4.35
CA LEU A 60 10.32 -26.83 3.09
C LEU A 60 9.24 -27.89 3.30
N THR A 61 9.33 -28.68 4.37
CA THR A 61 8.38 -29.77 4.64
C THR A 61 7.06 -29.27 5.22
N TRP A 62 7.10 -28.42 6.26
CA TRP A 62 5.88 -28.01 6.98
C TRP A 62 5.87 -26.54 7.44
N GLY A 63 7.01 -25.89 7.64
CA GLY A 63 7.12 -24.53 8.18
C GLY A 63 6.38 -23.48 7.36
N TRP A 64 6.36 -23.61 6.02
CA TRP A 64 5.57 -22.74 5.15
C TRP A 64 4.08 -22.69 5.52
N ARG A 65 3.51 -23.79 6.02
CA ARG A 65 2.10 -23.84 6.46
C ARG A 65 1.84 -22.95 7.66
N LEU A 66 2.78 -22.85 8.61
CA LEU A 66 2.66 -21.94 9.75
C LEU A 66 2.58 -20.48 9.29
N VAL A 67 3.39 -20.10 8.30
CA VAL A 67 3.37 -18.74 7.71
C VAL A 67 2.02 -18.43 7.09
N PHE A 68 1.38 -19.40 6.41
CA PHE A 68 0.01 -19.20 5.91
C PHE A 68 -1.02 -19.16 7.04
N LEU A 69 -0.91 -20.05 8.04
CA LEU A 69 -1.85 -20.11 9.15
C LEU A 69 -1.81 -18.85 10.02
N SER A 70 -0.69 -18.15 10.11
CA SER A 70 -0.63 -16.88 10.86
C SER A 70 -1.52 -15.78 10.27
N SER A 71 -1.95 -15.90 9.00
CA SER A 71 -2.93 -14.99 8.40
C SER A 71 -4.31 -15.05 9.08
N ILE A 72 -4.59 -16.12 9.86
CA ILE A 72 -5.84 -16.25 10.61
C ILE A 72 -6.01 -15.13 11.64
N PHE A 73 -4.93 -14.69 12.29
CA PHE A 73 -4.97 -13.64 13.30
C PHE A 73 -5.38 -12.30 12.68
N VAL A 74 -4.78 -11.97 11.54
CA VAL A 74 -5.11 -10.75 10.78
C VAL A 74 -6.54 -10.83 10.25
N THR A 75 -6.95 -12.00 9.75
CA THR A 75 -8.32 -12.24 9.24
C THR A 75 -9.36 -12.08 10.35
N VAL A 76 -9.15 -12.67 11.53
CA VAL A 76 -10.05 -12.54 12.68
C VAL A 76 -10.12 -11.09 13.15
N ALA A 77 -8.99 -10.40 13.25
CA ALA A 77 -8.97 -8.98 13.60
C ALA A 77 -9.77 -8.14 12.60
N ALA A 78 -9.56 -8.35 11.29
CA ALA A 78 -10.31 -7.67 10.24
C ALA A 78 -11.83 -7.95 10.32
N LEU A 79 -12.22 -9.21 10.60
CA LEU A 79 -13.62 -9.59 10.79
C LEU A 79 -14.26 -8.88 11.99
N ILE A 80 -13.54 -8.77 13.12
CA ILE A 80 -14.04 -8.08 14.31
C ILE A 80 -14.20 -6.58 14.03
N ILE A 81 -13.22 -5.96 13.38
CA ILE A 81 -13.27 -4.53 13.02
C ILE A 81 -14.45 -4.27 12.08
N ARG A 82 -14.59 -5.06 11.01
CA ARG A 82 -15.69 -4.93 10.05
C ARG A 82 -17.08 -5.07 10.69
N ARG A 83 -17.23 -5.94 11.68
CA ARG A 83 -18.52 -6.11 12.40
C ARG A 83 -18.92 -4.90 13.24
N LYS A 84 -17.98 -4.00 13.55
CA LYS A 84 -18.21 -2.81 14.37
C LYS A 84 -18.24 -1.51 13.56
N LEU A 85 -18.07 -1.59 12.24
CA LEU A 85 -17.97 -0.44 11.37
C LEU A 85 -19.36 -0.14 10.80
N ASP A 86 -19.90 1.02 11.15
CA ASP A 86 -21.16 1.50 10.59
C ASP A 86 -20.96 2.00 9.15
N GLU A 87 -22.01 1.93 8.34
CA GLU A 87 -22.01 2.46 6.96
C GLU A 87 -21.87 3.99 6.96
N SER A 88 -21.36 4.55 5.85
CA SER A 88 -21.22 6.00 5.68
C SER A 88 -22.59 6.69 5.70
N PRO A 89 -22.74 7.86 6.36
CA PRO A 89 -23.99 8.62 6.33
C PRO A 89 -24.39 9.02 4.91
N VAL A 90 -23.42 9.25 4.02
CA VAL A 90 -23.67 9.55 2.59
C VAL A 90 -24.26 8.33 1.87
N PHE A 91 -23.76 7.13 2.17
CA PHE A 91 -24.27 5.90 1.60
C PHE A 91 -25.70 5.61 2.07
N GLU A 92 -25.98 5.82 3.37
CA GLU A 92 -27.33 5.68 3.92
C GLU A 92 -28.32 6.71 3.33
N GLU A 93 -27.90 7.95 3.08
CA GLU A 93 -28.73 8.95 2.39
C GLU A 93 -29.09 8.54 0.95
N ILE A 94 -28.12 8.07 0.15
CA ILE A 94 -28.36 7.62 -1.24
C ILE A 94 -29.31 6.42 -1.27
N LYS A 95 -29.10 5.47 -0.36
CA LYS A 95 -29.94 4.27 -0.21
C LYS A 95 -31.37 4.61 0.17
N GLN A 96 -31.57 5.59 1.06
CA GLN A 96 -32.89 6.11 1.42
C GLN A 96 -33.53 6.89 0.27
N ALA A 97 -32.75 7.67 -0.48
CA ALA A 97 -33.22 8.47 -1.61
C ALA A 97 -33.54 7.67 -2.88
N ARG A 98 -33.09 6.39 -2.98
CA ARG A 98 -33.22 5.53 -4.18
C ARG A 98 -32.73 6.20 -5.47
N THR A 99 -31.73 7.07 -5.37
CA THR A 99 -31.16 7.83 -6.48
C THR A 99 -30.05 7.07 -7.24
N GLU A 100 -29.92 5.76 -7.01
CA GLU A 100 -28.96 4.94 -7.73
C GLU A 100 -29.24 4.97 -9.24
N PRO A 101 -28.26 5.35 -10.09
CA PRO A 101 -28.46 5.32 -11.52
C PRO A 101 -28.72 3.87 -11.98
N PRO A 102 -29.63 3.63 -12.93
CA PRO A 102 -30.05 2.28 -13.31
C PRO A 102 -28.94 1.46 -14.01
N ALA A 103 -27.87 2.11 -14.46
CA ALA A 103 -26.73 1.45 -15.11
C ALA A 103 -25.41 2.22 -14.92
N PRO A 104 -24.83 2.24 -13.71
CA PRO A 104 -23.65 3.06 -13.38
C PRO A 104 -22.42 2.70 -14.24
N LEU A 105 -22.21 1.41 -14.52
CA LEU A 105 -21.12 0.95 -15.38
C LEU A 105 -21.26 1.44 -16.82
N ARG A 106 -22.50 1.46 -17.35
CA ARG A 106 -22.79 1.93 -18.71
C ARG A 106 -22.57 3.43 -18.83
N GLU A 107 -22.89 4.17 -17.78
CA GLU A 107 -22.71 5.62 -17.71
C GLU A 107 -21.23 6.01 -17.66
N VAL A 108 -20.43 5.34 -16.83
CA VAL A 108 -18.97 5.49 -16.81
C VAL A 108 -18.37 5.10 -18.16
N ALA A 109 -18.83 4.01 -18.78
CA ALA A 109 -18.36 3.58 -20.09
C ALA A 109 -18.73 4.57 -21.21
N LYS A 110 -19.81 5.36 -21.07
CA LYS A 110 -20.23 6.33 -22.10
C LYS A 110 -19.59 7.71 -21.88
N ASN A 111 -19.58 8.19 -20.64
CA ASN A 111 -19.24 9.58 -20.30
C ASN A 111 -17.91 9.71 -19.54
N GLY A 112 -17.40 8.63 -18.96
CA GLY A 112 -16.24 8.64 -18.04
C GLY A 112 -14.94 8.07 -18.61
N LYS A 113 -14.88 7.66 -19.89
CA LYS A 113 -13.72 6.93 -20.47
C LYS A 113 -12.38 7.63 -20.25
N ALA A 114 -12.32 8.95 -20.42
CA ALA A 114 -11.10 9.72 -20.23
C ALA A 114 -10.63 9.73 -18.77
N ASN A 115 -11.56 9.86 -17.81
CA ASN A 115 -11.25 9.82 -16.38
C ASN A 115 -10.84 8.41 -15.96
N VAL A 116 -11.53 7.37 -16.44
CA VAL A 116 -11.14 5.97 -16.21
C VAL A 116 -9.72 5.71 -16.71
N LEU A 117 -9.38 6.14 -17.93
CA LEU A 117 -8.05 5.95 -18.47
C LEU A 117 -6.97 6.67 -17.64
N ARG A 118 -7.25 7.91 -17.18
CA ARG A 118 -6.34 8.64 -16.27
C ARG A 118 -6.10 7.86 -14.97
N VAL A 119 -7.17 7.36 -14.34
CA VAL A 119 -7.08 6.57 -13.11
C VAL A 119 -6.28 5.29 -13.32
N ILE A 120 -6.50 4.59 -14.44
CA ILE A 120 -5.75 3.37 -14.81
C ILE A 120 -4.26 3.68 -14.96
N LEU A 121 -3.91 4.71 -15.75
CA LEU A 121 -2.50 5.07 -15.99
C LEU A 121 -1.78 5.52 -14.72
N MET A 122 -2.46 6.29 -13.86
CA MET A 122 -1.93 6.69 -12.56
C MET A 122 -1.72 5.47 -11.64
N ASN A 123 -2.68 4.55 -11.58
CA ASN A 123 -2.54 3.33 -10.77
C ASN A 123 -1.46 2.40 -11.30
N LEU A 124 -1.29 2.29 -12.62
CA LEU A 124 -0.29 1.42 -13.23
C LEU A 124 1.12 1.80 -12.77
N GLY A 125 1.47 3.10 -12.86
CA GLY A 125 2.79 3.57 -12.43
C GLY A 125 3.06 3.33 -10.95
N VAL A 126 2.10 3.66 -10.10
CA VAL A 126 2.23 3.51 -8.64
C VAL A 126 2.30 2.05 -8.23
N SER A 127 1.42 1.20 -8.79
CA SER A 127 1.43 -0.24 -8.52
C SER A 127 2.74 -0.86 -8.96
N THR A 128 3.23 -0.52 -10.15
CA THR A 128 4.51 -1.02 -10.67
C THR A 128 5.65 -0.69 -9.73
N GLN A 129 5.73 0.56 -9.26
CA GLN A 129 6.80 0.96 -8.35
C GLN A 129 6.67 0.28 -6.97
N SER A 130 5.45 0.15 -6.45
CA SER A 130 5.18 -0.53 -5.18
C SER A 130 5.61 -2.01 -5.23
N TYR A 131 5.20 -2.75 -6.26
CA TYR A 131 5.63 -4.14 -6.45
C TYR A 131 7.14 -4.27 -6.71
N THR A 132 7.74 -3.28 -7.37
CA THR A 132 9.20 -3.25 -7.58
C THR A 132 9.95 -3.24 -6.25
N ILE A 133 9.53 -2.39 -5.30
CA ILE A 133 10.20 -2.29 -3.99
C ILE A 133 9.84 -3.48 -3.08
N GLN A 134 8.58 -3.91 -3.05
CA GLN A 134 8.12 -4.94 -2.10
C GLN A 134 8.51 -6.37 -2.50
N VAL A 135 8.52 -6.67 -3.80
CA VAL A 135 8.67 -8.05 -4.29
C VAL A 135 9.94 -8.19 -5.10
N PHE A 136 10.09 -7.40 -6.17
CA PHE A 136 11.24 -7.53 -7.07
C PHE A 136 12.57 -7.25 -6.35
N MET A 137 12.63 -6.20 -5.52
CA MET A 137 13.86 -5.79 -4.87
C MET A 137 14.40 -6.88 -3.94
N ALA A 138 13.52 -7.57 -3.21
CA ALA A 138 13.91 -8.71 -2.37
C ALA A 138 14.58 -9.81 -3.20
N SER A 139 13.99 -10.17 -4.34
CA SER A 139 14.59 -11.15 -5.26
C SER A 139 15.92 -10.66 -5.81
N TYR A 140 15.99 -9.41 -6.29
CA TYR A 140 17.19 -8.83 -6.88
C TYR A 140 18.37 -8.80 -5.90
N LEU A 141 18.11 -8.41 -4.65
CA LEU A 141 19.12 -8.38 -3.59
C LEU A 141 19.71 -9.77 -3.32
N ILE A 142 18.88 -10.82 -3.36
CA ILE A 142 19.33 -12.19 -3.12
C ILE A 142 20.04 -12.76 -4.35
N THR A 143 19.43 -12.66 -5.53
CA THR A 143 19.90 -13.39 -6.72
C THR A 143 21.01 -12.67 -7.49
N VAL A 144 21.03 -11.34 -7.48
CA VAL A 144 21.98 -10.54 -8.26
C VAL A 144 23.05 -9.93 -7.36
N VAL A 145 22.65 -9.31 -6.25
CA VAL A 145 23.60 -8.67 -5.31
C VAL A 145 24.27 -9.71 -4.39
N GLY A 146 23.64 -10.88 -4.20
CA GLY A 146 24.18 -11.94 -3.34
C GLY A 146 24.01 -11.68 -1.84
N THR A 147 22.99 -10.90 -1.48
CA THR A 147 22.68 -10.56 -0.09
C THR A 147 22.11 -11.76 0.66
N ASP A 148 22.46 -11.92 1.93
CA ASP A 148 21.88 -12.96 2.80
C ASP A 148 20.34 -12.83 2.84
N PRO A 149 19.57 -13.88 2.47
CA PRO A 149 18.12 -13.89 2.58
C PRO A 149 17.61 -13.53 3.98
N LYS A 150 18.36 -13.82 5.04
CA LYS A 150 17.99 -13.47 6.43
C LYS A 150 18.01 -11.96 6.70
N PHE A 151 18.74 -11.20 5.90
CA PHE A 151 18.84 -9.75 6.03
C PHE A 151 17.62 -9.01 5.45
N ILE A 152 16.97 -9.57 4.43
CA ILE A 152 15.88 -8.89 3.70
C ILE A 152 14.65 -8.59 4.60
N PRO A 153 14.13 -9.53 5.40
CA PRO A 153 12.88 -9.32 6.13
C PRO A 153 12.96 -8.24 7.22
N PRO A 154 14.04 -8.14 8.03
CA PRO A 154 14.24 -6.99 8.91
C PRO A 154 14.28 -5.65 8.17
N VAL A 155 14.86 -5.61 6.97
CA VAL A 155 14.94 -4.40 6.15
C VAL A 155 13.55 -4.01 5.63
N LEU A 156 12.75 -4.97 5.16
CA LEU A 156 11.36 -4.75 4.76
C LEU A 156 10.48 -4.32 5.94
N LEU A 157 10.71 -4.89 7.13
CA LEU A 157 10.04 -4.49 8.37
C LEU A 157 10.30 -3.01 8.66
N ILE A 158 11.57 -2.59 8.72
CA ILE A 158 11.94 -1.18 8.95
C ILE A 158 11.35 -0.29 7.85
N GLY A 159 11.50 -0.68 6.59
CA GLY A 159 10.93 0.04 5.45
C GLY A 159 9.41 0.24 5.56
N SER A 160 8.68 -0.81 5.93
CA SER A 160 7.23 -0.75 6.10
C SER A 160 6.79 0.19 7.23
N LEU A 161 7.50 0.19 8.37
CA LEU A 161 7.22 1.08 9.49
C LEU A 161 7.48 2.54 9.11
N CYS A 162 8.62 2.83 8.49
CA CYS A 162 8.93 4.16 7.96
C CYS A 162 7.91 4.60 6.90
N GLY A 163 7.50 3.68 6.03
CA GLY A 163 6.47 3.92 5.02
C GLY A 163 5.12 4.26 5.65
N GLY A 164 4.70 3.54 6.69
CA GLY A 164 3.45 3.83 7.41
C GLY A 164 3.43 5.23 8.02
N VAL A 165 4.52 5.64 8.67
CA VAL A 165 4.68 7.01 9.20
C VAL A 165 4.64 8.03 8.06
N ALA A 166 5.36 7.78 6.98
CA ALA A 166 5.39 8.65 5.81
C ALA A 166 4.02 8.80 5.15
N ALA A 167 3.21 7.74 5.10
CA ALA A 167 1.85 7.79 4.57
C ALA A 167 1.04 8.89 5.27
N VAL A 168 1.08 8.91 6.59
CA VAL A 168 0.37 9.91 7.41
C VAL A 168 0.97 11.30 7.20
N SER A 169 2.30 11.41 7.19
CA SER A 169 2.98 12.69 6.95
C SER A 169 2.61 13.30 5.59
N PHE A 170 2.62 12.50 4.52
CA PHE A 170 2.23 12.94 3.18
C PHE A 170 0.74 13.19 3.04
N GLY A 171 -0.11 12.41 3.73
CA GLY A 171 -1.54 12.66 3.83
C GLY A 171 -1.83 14.04 4.44
N ILE A 172 -1.23 14.34 5.59
CA ILE A 172 -1.34 15.65 6.25
C ILE A 172 -0.76 16.77 5.39
N LEU A 173 0.38 16.53 4.74
CA LEU A 173 1.00 17.51 3.85
C LEU A 173 0.08 17.81 2.65
N SER A 174 -0.56 16.79 2.10
CA SER A 174 -1.49 16.94 0.97
C SER A 174 -2.71 17.79 1.32
N ASP A 175 -3.20 17.68 2.56
CA ASP A 175 -4.28 18.53 3.07
C ASP A 175 -3.84 20.00 3.25
N LYS A 176 -2.54 20.27 3.48
CA LYS A 176 -2.01 21.63 3.69
C LYS A 176 -1.62 22.35 2.40
N ILE A 177 -0.88 21.69 1.51
CA ILE A 177 -0.28 22.32 0.31
C ILE A 177 -0.98 21.92 -0.99
N GLY A 178 -1.98 21.05 -0.92
CA GLY A 178 -2.79 20.56 -2.03
C GLY A 178 -2.30 19.22 -2.59
N ARG A 179 -3.26 18.32 -2.87
CA ARG A 179 -3.01 16.94 -3.31
C ARG A 179 -2.22 16.86 -4.60
N ARG A 180 -2.61 17.62 -5.62
CA ARG A 180 -1.92 17.64 -6.92
C ARG A 180 -0.43 17.96 -6.80
N ARG A 181 -0.07 18.94 -5.94
CA ARG A 181 1.35 19.30 -5.73
C ARG A 181 2.13 18.16 -5.09
N VAL A 182 1.59 17.56 -4.04
CA VAL A 182 2.25 16.44 -3.35
C VAL A 182 2.40 15.24 -4.28
N VAL A 183 1.35 14.88 -5.01
CA VAL A 183 1.38 13.78 -6.00
C VAL A 183 2.44 14.03 -7.07
N SER A 184 2.49 15.23 -7.65
CA SER A 184 3.48 15.55 -8.67
C SER A 184 4.92 15.52 -8.13
N LEU A 185 5.15 16.01 -6.91
CA LEU A 185 6.47 15.97 -6.28
C LEU A 185 6.94 14.53 -6.03
N ILE A 186 6.09 13.69 -5.43
CA ILE A 186 6.46 12.30 -5.16
C ILE A 186 6.65 11.53 -6.48
N THR A 187 5.77 11.75 -7.46
CA THR A 187 5.91 11.12 -8.79
C THR A 187 7.22 11.52 -9.47
N GLY A 188 7.60 12.81 -9.40
CA GLY A 188 8.88 13.29 -9.92
C GLY A 188 10.07 12.64 -9.22
N ALA A 189 10.02 12.51 -7.88
CA ALA A 189 11.03 11.78 -7.12
C ALA A 189 11.12 10.30 -7.53
N LEU A 190 9.98 9.64 -7.78
CA LEU A 190 9.93 8.24 -8.20
C LEU A 190 10.46 7.99 -9.62
N ILE A 191 10.42 8.98 -10.50
CA ILE A 191 11.06 8.89 -11.83
C ILE A 191 12.59 8.92 -11.69
N LEU A 192 13.10 9.76 -10.79
CA LEU A 192 14.54 9.94 -10.59
C LEU A 192 15.16 8.86 -9.70
N PHE A 193 14.41 8.32 -8.74
CA PHE A 193 14.89 7.41 -7.70
C PHE A 193 15.52 6.08 -8.18
N PRO A 194 15.04 5.41 -9.25
CA PRO A 194 15.58 4.11 -9.66
C PRO A 194 17.08 4.15 -9.99
N ALA A 195 17.54 5.16 -10.75
CA ALA A 195 18.95 5.25 -11.14
C ALA A 195 19.93 5.30 -9.95
N PRO A 196 19.82 6.25 -8.99
CA PRO A 196 20.67 6.26 -7.81
C PRO A 196 20.42 5.05 -6.89
N ALA A 197 19.20 4.53 -6.83
CA ALA A 197 18.91 3.33 -6.05
C ALA A 197 19.72 2.13 -6.55
N PHE A 198 19.66 1.78 -7.84
CA PHE A 198 20.40 0.64 -8.38
C PHE A 198 21.92 0.85 -8.28
N LEU A 199 22.43 2.07 -8.49
CA LEU A 199 23.85 2.36 -8.27
C LEU A 199 24.28 2.08 -6.82
N LEU A 200 23.51 2.56 -5.84
CA LEU A 200 23.76 2.29 -4.42
C LEU A 200 23.67 0.80 -4.09
N LEU A 201 22.71 0.07 -4.67
CA LEU A 201 22.54 -1.36 -4.42
C LEU A 201 23.70 -2.19 -4.95
N THR A 202 24.29 -1.83 -6.09
CA THR A 202 25.46 -2.54 -6.64
C THR A 202 26.71 -2.44 -5.78
N THR A 203 26.76 -1.52 -4.81
CA THR A 203 27.86 -1.45 -3.83
C THR A 203 27.87 -2.61 -2.85
N GLY A 204 26.75 -3.35 -2.73
CA GLY A 204 26.59 -4.44 -1.76
C GLY A 204 26.57 -4.00 -0.29
N SER A 205 26.63 -2.69 -0.02
CA SER A 205 26.66 -2.16 1.34
C SER A 205 25.31 -2.38 2.05
N PRO A 206 25.27 -3.04 3.23
CA PRO A 206 24.05 -3.24 3.99
C PRO A 206 23.31 -1.93 4.30
N LEU A 207 24.07 -0.85 4.57
CA LEU A 207 23.52 0.46 4.85
C LEU A 207 22.87 1.09 3.60
N ALA A 208 23.49 0.93 2.43
CA ALA A 208 22.92 1.40 1.18
C ALA A 208 21.60 0.68 0.85
N ILE A 209 21.56 -0.65 1.06
CA ILE A 209 20.36 -1.47 0.88
C ILE A 209 19.23 -0.98 1.80
N VAL A 210 19.52 -0.79 3.10
CA VAL A 210 18.52 -0.30 4.07
C VAL A 210 17.95 1.05 3.65
N LEU A 211 18.82 2.00 3.27
CA LEU A 211 18.37 3.34 2.84
C LEU A 211 17.50 3.27 1.58
N VAL A 212 17.90 2.50 0.57
CA VAL A 212 17.13 2.36 -0.67
C VAL A 212 15.77 1.74 -0.39
N ILE A 213 15.68 0.70 0.45
CA ILE A 213 14.38 0.10 0.80
C ILE A 213 13.52 1.09 1.58
N ILE A 214 14.06 1.80 2.58
CA ILE A 214 13.31 2.80 3.35
C ILE A 214 12.76 3.88 2.43
N VAL A 215 13.60 4.49 1.59
CA VAL A 215 13.17 5.54 0.66
C VAL A 215 12.14 4.99 -0.34
N GLY A 216 12.33 3.76 -0.82
CA GLY A 216 11.38 3.07 -1.67
C GLY A 216 10.01 2.91 -1.02
N PHE A 217 9.94 2.45 0.24
CA PHE A 217 8.66 2.33 0.95
C PHE A 217 8.00 3.68 1.24
N VAL A 218 8.79 4.68 1.62
CA VAL A 218 8.34 6.04 1.93
C VAL A 218 7.73 6.71 0.70
N LEU A 219 8.40 6.64 -0.45
CA LEU A 219 7.94 7.30 -1.67
C LEU A 219 6.95 6.45 -2.46
N ALA A 220 7.30 5.19 -2.76
CA ALA A 220 6.58 4.38 -3.75
C ALA A 220 5.37 3.64 -3.19
N CYS A 221 5.48 3.09 -1.98
CA CYS A 221 4.40 2.27 -1.43
C CYS A 221 3.33 3.15 -0.79
N GLN A 222 3.72 3.97 0.20
CA GLN A 222 2.75 4.55 1.12
C GLN A 222 2.51 6.04 0.89
N GLY A 223 3.51 6.76 0.38
CA GLY A 223 3.41 8.20 0.10
C GLY A 223 2.47 8.53 -1.06
N VAL A 224 2.62 7.90 -2.24
CA VAL A 224 1.75 8.19 -3.39
C VAL A 224 0.35 7.59 -3.21
N VAL A 225 0.25 6.33 -2.79
CA VAL A 225 -1.05 5.64 -2.68
C VAL A 225 -1.95 6.33 -1.66
N GLY A 226 -1.40 6.76 -0.52
CA GLY A 226 -2.14 7.47 0.51
C GLY A 226 -2.75 8.80 0.03
N VAL A 227 -2.08 9.50 -0.88
CA VAL A 227 -2.56 10.78 -1.43
C VAL A 227 -3.47 10.56 -2.64
N HIS A 228 -3.19 9.58 -3.50
CA HIS A 228 -4.01 9.23 -4.67
C HIS A 228 -5.44 8.86 -4.30
N MET A 229 -5.63 8.09 -3.22
CA MET A 229 -6.96 7.65 -2.77
C MET A 229 -7.88 8.83 -2.44
N SER A 230 -7.31 9.95 -1.98
CA SER A 230 -8.04 11.18 -1.68
C SER A 230 -8.17 12.15 -2.87
N TYR A 231 -7.49 11.88 -3.99
CA TYR A 231 -7.50 12.73 -5.18
C TYR A 231 -8.61 12.34 -6.17
N PHE A 232 -8.97 11.06 -6.27
CA PHE A 232 -10.03 10.61 -7.19
C PHE A 232 -11.44 11.17 -6.91
N PRO A 233 -11.81 11.51 -5.67
CA PRO A 233 -13.10 12.15 -5.38
C PRO A 233 -13.16 13.67 -5.69
N GLU A 234 -12.03 14.31 -6.05
CA GLU A 234 -11.98 15.72 -6.47
C GLU A 234 -12.13 15.87 -7.99
#